data_AF-A0A5N7AIB6-F1
#
_entry.id   AF-A0A5N7AIB6-F1
#
_cell.length_a   1.000
_cell.length_b   1.000
_cell.length_c   1.000
_cell.angle_alpha   90.00
_cell.angle_beta   90.00
_cell.angle_gamma   90.00
#
_symmetry.space_group_name_H-M   'P 1'
#
loop_
_entity.id
_entity.type
_entity.pdbx_description
1 polymer ?
#
loop_
_entity_poly.entity_id
_entity_poly.type
_entity_poly.pdbx_seq_one_letter_code
_entity_poly.pdbx_strand_id
1 'polypeptide(L)'
;MTKPNTKPITVWLTRKPSWLSASWAVVLILEELQVPYVIESFRFNDVKNRPCTDICPNGGVPGMYHHLEEVYDTEKKVTYEPLNERQLLNQYLHFQMSGQGPYYGQAGWFNVLYHGRIPSTIERYNGQVRRFLDVLSTYLSFMSWNCRLDMLLQTPPGEDPLAKYPDLIDDQGLMPNDMPKGINNIKEYEEQIAREAAEKEEQ
;
A
#
# COMPACT_ATOMS: atom_id res chain seq x y z
N MET A 1 25.51 3.86 9.59
CA MET A 1 25.88 2.72 10.47
C MET A 1 25.64 1.44 9.69
N THR A 2 26.64 0.57 9.55
CA THR A 2 26.47 -0.72 8.87
C THR A 2 25.56 -1.61 9.72
N LYS A 3 24.38 -1.95 9.19
CA LYS A 3 23.44 -2.87 9.85
C LYS A 3 24.18 -4.18 10.20
N PRO A 4 23.88 -4.79 11.36
CA PRO A 4 24.52 -6.04 11.77
C PRO A 4 24.39 -7.05 10.65
N ASN A 5 25.40 -7.91 10.49
CA ASN A 5 25.51 -8.96 9.48
C ASN A 5 24.34 -9.96 9.62
N THR A 6 23.15 -9.57 9.14
CA THR A 6 21.89 -10.27 9.32
C THR A 6 21.74 -11.30 8.22
N LYS A 7 21.49 -12.54 8.62
CA LYS A 7 21.15 -13.60 7.67
C LYS A 7 19.89 -13.16 6.91
N PRO A 8 19.83 -13.40 5.59
CA PRO A 8 18.68 -13.01 4.80
C PRO A 8 17.41 -13.70 5.30
N ILE A 9 16.32 -12.95 5.40
CA ILE A 9 15.02 -13.47 5.83
C ILE A 9 14.34 -14.16 4.64
N THR A 10 13.88 -15.40 4.84
CA THR A 10 13.10 -16.09 3.81
C THR A 10 11.65 -15.62 3.82
N VAL A 11 11.22 -15.03 2.70
CA VAL A 11 9.85 -14.57 2.48
C VAL A 11 9.13 -15.58 1.59
N TRP A 12 8.14 -16.26 2.16
CA TRP A 12 7.34 -17.27 1.47
C TRP A 12 6.18 -16.60 0.73
N LEU A 13 6.24 -16.60 -0.60
CA LEU A 13 5.25 -15.98 -1.47
C LEU A 13 4.53 -17.02 -2.32
N THR A 14 3.27 -16.76 -2.65
CA THR A 14 2.58 -17.45 -3.74
C THR A 14 2.25 -16.44 -4.82
N ARG A 15 2.35 -16.87 -6.08
CA ARG A 15 1.87 -16.14 -7.25
C ARG A 15 0.33 -16.14 -7.24
N LYS A 16 -0.27 -15.38 -6.33
CA LYS A 16 -1.71 -15.16 -6.24
C LYS A 16 -2.13 -14.01 -7.16
N PRO A 17 -3.42 -13.92 -7.51
CA PRO A 17 -3.97 -12.67 -8.00
C PRO A 17 -3.80 -11.54 -6.97
N SER A 18 -3.48 -10.34 -7.47
CA SER A 18 -3.04 -9.14 -6.73
C SER A 18 -3.93 -8.73 -5.53
N TRP A 19 -5.21 -9.11 -5.48
CA TRP A 19 -6.15 -8.69 -4.42
C TRP A 19 -6.06 -9.48 -3.10
N LEU A 20 -5.17 -10.47 -3.00
CA LEU A 20 -4.86 -11.23 -1.77
C LEU A 20 -3.47 -10.88 -1.21
N SER A 21 -2.91 -9.72 -1.58
CA SER A 21 -1.49 -9.34 -1.55
C SER A 21 -0.91 -8.88 -0.21
N ALA A 22 -1.36 -9.44 0.93
CA ALA A 22 -0.67 -9.20 2.21
C ALA A 22 0.83 -9.55 2.15
N SER A 23 1.22 -10.43 1.23
CA SER A 23 2.59 -10.90 1.09
C SER A 23 3.55 -9.89 0.45
N TRP A 24 3.08 -8.97 -0.40
CA TRP A 24 3.93 -7.93 -0.99
C TRP A 24 4.17 -6.76 -0.04
N ALA A 25 3.24 -6.50 0.88
CA ALA A 25 3.43 -5.49 1.93
C ALA A 25 4.66 -5.80 2.79
N VAL A 26 4.93 -7.09 3.05
CA VAL A 26 6.11 -7.50 3.81
C VAL A 26 7.41 -7.22 3.05
N VAL A 27 7.41 -7.46 1.72
CA VAL A 27 8.57 -7.13 0.87
C VAL A 27 8.83 -5.63 0.90
N LEU A 28 7.79 -4.79 0.81
CA LEU A 28 7.93 -3.34 0.89
C LEU A 28 8.55 -2.88 2.21
N ILE A 29 8.12 -3.46 3.35
CA ILE A 29 8.70 -3.15 4.66
C ILE A 29 10.17 -3.59 4.73
N LEU A 30 10.50 -4.77 4.21
CA LEU A 30 11.88 -5.26 4.21
C LEU A 30 12.80 -4.39 3.34
N GLU A 31 12.32 -3.91 2.20
CA GLU A 31 13.03 -2.95 1.34
C GLU A 31 13.25 -1.62 2.06
N GLU A 32 12.21 -1.05 2.67
CA GLU A 32 12.30 0.22 3.41
C GLU A 32 13.26 0.13 4.60
N LEU A 33 13.21 -1.00 5.32
CA LEU A 33 14.12 -1.33 6.39
C LEU A 33 15.48 -1.84 5.90
N GLN A 34 15.74 -1.87 4.60
CA GLN A 34 16.97 -2.39 3.96
C GLN A 34 17.48 -3.69 4.61
N VAL A 35 16.56 -4.62 4.88
CA VAL A 35 16.87 -5.93 5.47
C VAL A 35 17.04 -6.92 4.32
N PRO A 36 18.16 -7.66 4.23
CA PRO A 36 18.34 -8.63 3.17
C PRO A 36 17.28 -9.74 3.29
N TYR A 37 16.69 -10.14 2.16
CA TYR A 37 15.68 -11.19 2.13
C TYR A 37 15.82 -12.08 0.88
N VAL A 38 15.25 -13.28 0.95
CA VAL A 38 15.18 -14.25 -0.15
C VAL A 38 13.72 -14.61 -0.36
N ILE A 39 13.24 -14.52 -1.60
CA ILE A 39 11.87 -14.91 -1.95
C ILE A 39 11.85 -16.39 -2.30
N GLU A 40 11.06 -17.16 -1.55
CA GLU A 40 10.70 -18.53 -1.89
C GLU A 40 9.27 -18.55 -2.41
N SER A 41 9.12 -18.77 -3.72
CA SER A 41 7.82 -18.75 -4.37
C SER A 41 7.29 -20.16 -4.60
N PHE A 42 6.02 -20.42 -4.26
CA PHE A 42 5.37 -21.70 -4.49
C PHE A 42 3.95 -21.52 -5.05
N ARG A 43 3.34 -22.62 -5.51
CA ARG A 43 1.99 -22.57 -6.10
C ARG A 43 0.94 -22.43 -5.02
N PHE A 44 -0.12 -21.68 -5.32
CA PHE A 44 -1.20 -21.44 -4.36
C PHE A 44 -1.83 -22.74 -3.81
N ASN A 45 -1.97 -23.76 -4.66
CA ASN A 45 -2.54 -25.06 -4.26
C ASN A 45 -1.70 -25.78 -3.20
N ASP A 46 -0.41 -25.45 -3.11
CA ASP A 46 0.55 -26.08 -2.20
C ASP A 46 0.63 -25.35 -0.84
N VAL A 47 -0.14 -24.26 -0.63
CA VAL A 47 -0.09 -23.45 0.61
C VAL A 47 -0.50 -24.19 1.88
N LYS A 48 -1.26 -25.28 1.73
CA LYS A 48 -1.69 -26.15 2.84
C LYS A 48 -0.74 -27.33 3.07
N ASN A 49 0.33 -27.44 2.28
CA ASN A 49 1.33 -28.48 2.42
C ASN A 49 2.51 -27.98 3.25
N ARG A 50 3.29 -28.92 3.81
CA ARG A 50 4.58 -28.60 4.40
C ARG A 50 5.54 -28.08 3.31
N PRO A 51 6.38 -27.08 3.60
CA PRO A 51 6.69 -26.51 4.92
C PRO A 51 5.78 -25.34 5.36
N CYS A 52 4.83 -24.89 4.55
CA CYS A 52 4.05 -23.68 4.83
C CYS A 52 3.20 -23.80 6.11
N THR A 53 2.64 -24.97 6.40
CA THR A 53 1.87 -25.24 7.61
C THR A 53 2.71 -25.31 8.88
N ASP A 54 4.01 -25.60 8.76
CA ASP A 54 4.94 -25.61 9.90
C ASP A 54 5.32 -24.16 10.29
N ILE A 55 5.29 -23.22 9.34
CA ILE A 55 5.59 -21.80 9.54
C ILE A 55 4.34 -21.01 9.95
N CYS A 56 3.21 -21.24 9.26
CA CYS A 56 1.93 -20.63 9.56
C CYS A 56 0.89 -21.74 9.75
N PRO A 57 0.40 -21.99 10.98
CA PRO A 57 -0.54 -23.09 11.24
C PRO A 57 -1.88 -22.90 10.51
N ASN A 58 -2.25 -21.66 10.18
CA ASN A 58 -3.41 -21.36 9.34
C ASN A 58 -3.20 -21.79 7.87
N GLY A 59 -1.96 -22.11 7.45
CA GLY A 59 -1.60 -22.36 6.05
C GLY A 59 -1.93 -21.15 5.17
N GLY A 60 -1.66 -19.96 5.69
CA GLY A 60 -1.84 -18.69 5.01
C GLY A 60 -0.49 -18.09 4.66
N VAL A 61 -0.46 -17.27 3.61
CA VAL A 61 0.69 -16.42 3.29
C VAL A 61 0.33 -14.95 3.51
N PRO A 62 1.30 -14.10 3.88
CA PRO A 62 2.70 -14.42 4.14
C PRO A 62 2.89 -15.24 5.43
N GLY A 63 3.75 -16.26 5.37
CA GLY A 63 4.17 -17.01 6.56
C GLY A 63 5.42 -16.36 7.12
N MET A 64 5.25 -15.37 8.00
CA MET A 64 6.37 -14.68 8.66
C MET A 64 6.03 -14.31 10.10
N TYR A 65 7.08 -14.17 10.91
CA TYR A 65 7.03 -13.75 12.31
C TYR A 65 6.58 -12.28 12.41
N HIS A 66 5.55 -11.99 13.20
CA HIS A 66 4.95 -10.68 13.47
C HIS A 66 5.85 -9.67 14.22
N HIS A 67 7.17 -9.77 14.11
CA HIS A 67 8.12 -9.01 14.93
C HIS A 67 9.21 -8.33 14.10
N LEU A 68 8.98 -8.08 12.80
CA LEU A 68 9.98 -7.43 11.95
C LEU A 68 10.23 -6.00 12.41
N GLU A 69 9.18 -5.28 12.75
CA GLU A 69 9.24 -3.91 13.21
C GLU A 69 9.94 -3.79 14.57
N GLU A 70 9.68 -4.71 15.49
CA GLU A 70 10.32 -4.69 16.82
C GLU A 70 11.81 -5.01 16.76
N VAL A 71 12.22 -5.84 15.80
CA VAL A 71 13.61 -6.32 15.67
C VAL A 71 14.44 -5.43 14.76
N TYR A 72 13.87 -4.93 13.66
CA TYR A 72 14.62 -4.26 12.59
C TYR A 72 14.32 -2.77 12.43
N ASP A 73 13.20 -2.25 12.97
CA ASP A 73 12.90 -0.82 12.93
C ASP A 73 13.51 -0.06 14.11
N THR A 74 14.85 -0.12 14.20
CA THR A 74 15.63 0.59 15.23
C THR A 74 15.64 2.11 15.02
N GLU A 75 15.47 2.56 13.78
CA GLU A 75 15.47 3.98 13.39
C GLU A 75 14.07 4.59 13.37
N LYS A 76 13.02 3.81 13.68
CA LYS A 76 11.62 4.27 13.72
C LYS A 76 11.16 4.89 12.40
N LYS A 77 11.53 4.25 11.29
CA LYS A 77 11.15 4.67 9.94
C LYS A 77 9.70 4.34 9.61
N VAL A 78 9.22 3.21 10.12
CA VAL A 78 7.88 2.68 9.80
C VAL A 78 6.98 2.60 11.04
N THR A 79 7.56 2.78 12.24
CA THR A 79 6.84 2.80 13.51
C THR A 79 7.02 4.12 14.25
N TYR A 80 6.09 4.39 15.17
CA TYR A 80 6.13 5.57 16.04
C TYR A 80 6.37 5.17 17.49
N GLU A 81 7.18 5.93 18.21
CA GLU A 81 7.40 5.75 19.65
C GLU A 81 6.26 6.26 20.54
N PRO A 82 5.74 7.50 20.32
CA PRO A 82 4.75 8.02 21.23
C PRO A 82 3.43 7.25 21.12
N LEU A 83 2.77 7.10 22.27
CA LEU A 83 1.65 6.17 22.43
C LEU A 83 0.50 6.48 21.46
N ASN A 84 0.18 7.75 21.27
CA ASN A 84 -0.99 8.16 20.49
C ASN A 84 -0.81 7.81 19.00
N GLU A 85 0.34 8.15 18.43
CA GLU A 85 0.72 7.91 17.04
C GLU A 85 0.85 6.40 16.78
N ARG A 86 1.42 5.66 17.73
CA ARG A 86 1.50 4.20 17.65
C ARG A 86 0.11 3.55 17.65
N GLN A 87 -0.79 4.00 18.53
CA GLN A 87 -2.16 3.47 18.55
C GLN A 87 -2.95 3.86 17.31
N LEU A 88 -2.71 5.06 16.76
CA LEU A 88 -3.31 5.48 15.49
C LEU A 88 -2.81 4.61 14.33
N LEU A 89 -1.51 4.34 14.24
CA LEU A 89 -0.94 3.40 13.26
C LEU A 89 -1.58 2.02 13.39
N ASN A 90 -1.68 1.49 14.61
CA ASN A 90 -2.34 0.20 14.87
C ASN A 90 -3.81 0.21 14.49
N GLN A 91 -4.53 1.32 14.68
CA GLN A 91 -5.92 1.46 14.27
C GLN A 91 -6.06 1.30 12.75
N TYR A 92 -5.19 1.93 11.95
CA TYR A 92 -5.17 1.77 10.49
C TYR A 92 -4.71 0.38 10.06
N LEU A 93 -3.76 -0.23 10.76
CA LEU A 93 -3.35 -1.61 10.54
C LEU A 93 -4.54 -2.58 10.77
N HIS A 94 -5.30 -2.41 11.85
CA HIS A 94 -6.51 -3.20 12.09
C HIS A 94 -7.59 -2.94 11.05
N PHE A 95 -7.79 -1.69 10.62
CA PHE A 95 -8.68 -1.36 9.52
C PHE A 95 -8.31 -2.10 8.22
N GLN A 96 -7.02 -2.20 7.91
CA GLN A 96 -6.51 -2.98 6.77
C GLN A 96 -6.77 -4.47 6.95
N MET A 97 -6.39 -5.04 8.10
CA MET A 97 -6.44 -6.48 8.36
C MET A 97 -7.87 -7.05 8.49
N SER A 98 -8.78 -6.34 9.18
CA SER A 98 -10.14 -6.81 9.41
C SER A 98 -11.16 -6.23 8.43
N GLY A 99 -10.87 -5.07 7.86
CA GLY A 99 -11.75 -4.37 6.93
C GLY A 99 -11.35 -4.63 5.48
N GLN A 100 -10.30 -4.00 5.01
CA GLN A 100 -9.93 -4.05 3.59
C GLN A 100 -9.68 -5.48 3.09
N GLY A 101 -8.78 -6.23 3.76
CA GLY A 101 -8.33 -7.55 3.31
C GLY A 101 -9.47 -8.56 3.09
N PRO A 102 -10.32 -8.83 4.09
CA PRO A 102 -11.40 -9.81 3.97
C PRO A 102 -12.42 -9.44 2.89
N TYR A 103 -12.82 -8.17 2.80
CA TYR A 103 -13.84 -7.74 1.84
C TYR A 103 -13.31 -7.75 0.40
N TYR A 104 -12.04 -7.40 0.19
CA TYR A 104 -11.37 -7.51 -1.11
C TYR A 104 -11.23 -8.97 -1.53
N GLY A 105 -10.88 -9.85 -0.58
CA GLY A 105 -10.83 -11.29 -0.79
C GLY A 105 -12.18 -11.87 -1.24
N GLN A 106 -13.28 -11.49 -0.57
CA GLN A 106 -14.62 -11.93 -0.94
C GLN A 106 -15.07 -11.36 -2.29
N ALA A 107 -14.80 -10.08 -2.56
CA ALA A 107 -15.07 -9.48 -3.87
C ALA A 107 -14.33 -10.24 -4.97
N GLY A 108 -13.03 -10.48 -4.82
CA GLY A 108 -12.24 -11.27 -5.76
C GLY A 108 -12.76 -12.69 -5.94
N TRP A 109 -13.15 -13.36 -4.85
CA TRP A 109 -13.72 -14.71 -4.89
C TRP A 109 -15.00 -14.77 -5.73
N PHE A 110 -16.00 -13.94 -5.43
CA PHE A 110 -17.29 -13.98 -6.13
C PHE A 110 -17.23 -13.43 -7.56
N ASN A 111 -16.27 -12.57 -7.89
CA ASN A 111 -16.10 -12.07 -9.26
C ASN A 111 -15.32 -13.03 -10.16
N VAL A 112 -14.35 -13.78 -9.62
CA VAL A 112 -13.34 -14.49 -10.43
C VAL A 112 -13.28 -15.99 -10.17
N LEU A 113 -13.37 -16.42 -8.90
CA LEU A 113 -13.07 -17.81 -8.51
C LEU A 113 -14.32 -18.67 -8.31
N TYR A 114 -15.43 -18.05 -7.88
CA TYR A 114 -16.68 -18.76 -7.67
C TYR A 114 -17.28 -19.16 -9.03
N HIS A 115 -17.68 -20.42 -9.14
CA HIS A 115 -18.18 -21.00 -10.38
C HIS A 115 -19.55 -20.46 -10.80
N GLY A 116 -20.34 -19.96 -9.84
CA GLY A 116 -21.63 -19.31 -10.11
C GLY A 116 -21.51 -17.78 -10.18
N ARG A 117 -22.56 -17.10 -10.65
CA ARG A 117 -22.72 -15.65 -10.47
C ARG A 117 -23.93 -15.36 -9.61
N ILE A 118 -23.69 -14.66 -8.50
CA ILE A 118 -24.74 -14.20 -7.58
C ILE A 118 -24.67 -12.66 -7.58
N PRO A 119 -25.48 -11.98 -8.43
CA PRO A 119 -25.36 -10.53 -8.64
C PRO A 119 -25.44 -9.72 -7.34
N SER A 120 -26.36 -10.06 -6.44
CA SER A 120 -26.53 -9.37 -5.16
C SER A 120 -25.30 -9.47 -4.26
N THR A 121 -24.61 -10.61 -4.26
CA THR A 121 -23.37 -10.81 -3.50
C THR A 121 -22.21 -10.03 -4.09
N ILE A 122 -22.07 -10.05 -5.42
CA ILE A 122 -21.05 -9.29 -6.14
C ILE A 122 -21.24 -7.80 -5.89
N GLU A 123 -22.47 -7.30 -6.03
CA GLU A 123 -22.82 -5.89 -5.78
C GLU A 123 -22.50 -5.48 -4.35
N ARG A 124 -22.89 -6.31 -3.36
CA ARG A 124 -22.58 -6.06 -1.95
C ARG A 124 -21.09 -5.90 -1.71
N TYR A 125 -20.27 -6.87 -2.14
CA TYR A 125 -18.83 -6.83 -1.85
C TYR A 125 -18.11 -5.76 -2.66
N ASN A 126 -18.47 -5.54 -3.92
CA ASN A 126 -17.92 -4.44 -4.71
C ASN A 126 -18.30 -3.07 -4.10
N GLY A 127 -19.52 -2.92 -3.57
CA GLY A 127 -19.93 -1.73 -2.83
C GLY A 127 -19.11 -1.51 -1.56
N GLN A 128 -18.77 -2.58 -0.83
CA GLN A 128 -17.88 -2.47 0.34
C GLN A 128 -16.45 -2.09 -0.06
N VAL A 129 -15.92 -2.64 -1.15
CA VAL A 129 -14.61 -2.24 -1.70
C VAL A 129 -14.59 -0.73 -1.99
N ARG A 130 -15.61 -0.20 -2.69
CA ARG A 130 -15.73 1.25 -2.96
C ARG A 130 -15.77 2.05 -1.66
N ARG A 131 -16.61 1.66 -0.70
CA ARG A 131 -16.68 2.32 0.60
C ARG A 131 -15.33 2.37 1.32
N PHE A 132 -14.53 1.30 1.27
CA PHE A 132 -13.18 1.30 1.86
C PHE A 132 -12.24 2.27 1.14
N LEU A 133 -12.30 2.34 -0.19
CA LEU A 133 -11.56 3.32 -0.97
C LEU A 133 -12.01 4.75 -0.64
N ASP A 134 -13.30 5.01 -0.48
CA ASP A 134 -13.82 6.34 -0.12
C ASP A 134 -13.35 6.79 1.27
N VAL A 135 -13.34 5.87 2.24
CA VAL A 135 -12.79 6.13 3.58
C VAL A 135 -11.31 6.50 3.47
N LEU A 136 -10.52 5.72 2.73
CA LEU A 136 -9.11 6.03 2.51
C LEU A 136 -8.94 7.35 1.76
N SER A 137 -9.72 7.61 0.71
CA SER A 137 -9.71 8.87 -0.03
C SER A 137 -9.98 10.05 0.88
N THR A 138 -10.92 9.94 1.83
CA THR A 138 -11.20 11.01 2.79
C THR A 138 -9.96 11.34 3.65
N TYR A 139 -9.27 10.33 4.19
CA TYR A 139 -8.08 10.55 5.02
C TYR A 139 -6.82 10.89 4.22
N LEU A 140 -6.69 10.35 3.01
CA LEU A 140 -5.56 10.55 2.11
C LEU A 140 -5.74 11.76 1.18
N SER A 141 -6.94 12.37 1.10
CA SER A 141 -7.20 13.60 0.33
C SER A 141 -6.42 14.80 0.87
N PHE A 142 -5.96 14.71 2.12
CA PHE A 142 -5.01 15.64 2.71
C PHE A 142 -3.57 15.43 2.20
N MET A 143 -3.29 14.34 1.48
CA MET A 143 -2.03 14.07 0.79
C MET A 143 -2.21 14.17 -0.73
N SER A 144 -1.62 15.20 -1.32
CA SER A 144 -1.82 15.68 -2.70
C SER A 144 -1.69 14.63 -3.82
N TRP A 145 -1.02 13.49 -3.58
CA TRP A 145 -0.75 12.49 -4.61
C TRP A 145 -1.89 11.50 -4.89
N ASN A 146 -2.85 11.29 -3.96
CA ASN A 146 -3.89 10.26 -4.09
C ASN A 146 -5.15 10.69 -4.86
N CYS A 147 -5.32 11.98 -5.16
CA CYS A 147 -6.48 12.49 -5.90
C CYS A 147 -6.58 11.94 -7.34
N ARG A 148 -5.52 11.31 -7.87
CA ARG A 148 -5.48 10.78 -9.25
C ARG A 148 -6.06 9.37 -9.38
N LEU A 149 -6.02 8.56 -8.31
CA LEU A 149 -6.47 7.17 -8.36
C LEU A 149 -8.00 7.06 -8.33
N ASP A 150 -8.66 7.96 -7.61
CA ASP A 150 -10.13 8.06 -7.56
C ASP A 150 -10.71 8.55 -8.90
N MET A 151 -10.04 9.51 -9.56
CA MET A 151 -10.42 9.99 -10.90
C MET A 151 -10.32 8.90 -11.97
N LEU A 152 -9.29 8.04 -11.91
CA LEU A 152 -9.12 6.91 -12.83
C LEU A 152 -10.18 5.81 -12.64
N LEU A 153 -10.64 5.57 -11.41
CA LEU A 153 -11.59 4.50 -11.09
C LEU A 153 -13.06 4.90 -11.33
N GLN A 154 -13.37 6.20 -11.29
CA GLN A 154 -14.70 6.74 -11.55
C GLN A 154 -14.95 7.06 -13.04
N THR A 155 -13.90 7.06 -13.87
CA THR A 155 -14.02 7.39 -15.30
C THR A 155 -14.44 6.15 -16.11
N PRO A 156 -15.47 6.23 -16.96
CA PRO A 156 -15.88 5.12 -17.83
C PRO A 156 -14.74 4.63 -18.75
N PRO A 157 -14.69 3.34 -19.11
CA PRO A 157 -13.64 2.83 -19.99
C PRO A 157 -13.59 3.57 -21.33
N GLY A 158 -12.47 4.25 -21.62
CA GLY A 158 -12.23 4.96 -22.88
C GLY A 158 -12.36 6.49 -22.82
N GLU A 159 -12.71 7.06 -21.67
CA GLU A 159 -12.73 8.50 -21.45
C GLU A 159 -11.45 9.00 -20.76
N ASP A 160 -11.03 10.24 -21.05
CA ASP A 160 -9.90 10.89 -20.38
C ASP A 160 -10.35 11.43 -19.01
N PRO A 161 -9.83 10.89 -17.89
CA PRO A 161 -10.21 11.32 -16.54
C PRO A 161 -9.88 12.80 -16.26
N LEU A 162 -9.01 13.43 -17.04
CA LEU A 162 -8.59 14.82 -16.87
C LEU A 162 -9.40 15.80 -17.74
N ALA A 163 -10.33 15.32 -18.59
CA ALA A 163 -11.10 16.18 -19.50
C ALA A 163 -11.94 17.26 -18.79
N LYS A 164 -12.32 17.04 -17.52
CA LYS A 164 -13.06 18.02 -16.70
C LYS A 164 -12.18 19.12 -16.11
N TYR A 165 -10.87 18.94 -16.10
CA TYR A 165 -9.92 19.87 -15.50
C TYR A 165 -8.71 20.07 -16.43
N PRO A 166 -8.91 20.65 -17.63
CA PRO A 166 -7.86 20.78 -18.64
C PRO A 166 -6.65 21.59 -18.15
N ASP A 167 -6.87 22.50 -17.19
CA ASP A 167 -5.86 23.41 -16.67
C ASP A 167 -5.41 23.06 -15.24
N LEU A 168 -5.82 21.91 -14.66
CA LEU A 168 -5.51 21.56 -13.26
C LEU A 168 -4.01 21.53 -12.96
N ILE A 169 -3.26 21.01 -13.92
CA ILE A 169 -1.80 20.92 -13.85
C ILE A 169 -1.22 22.33 -13.79
N ASP A 170 -1.77 23.24 -14.59
CA ASP A 170 -1.37 24.64 -14.65
C ASP A 170 -1.77 25.44 -13.39
N ASP A 171 -2.97 25.21 -12.86
CA ASP A 171 -3.51 25.83 -11.64
C ASP A 171 -2.74 25.41 -10.38
N GLN A 172 -2.19 24.19 -10.37
CA GLN A 172 -1.32 23.70 -9.31
C GLN A 172 0.14 24.16 -9.47
N GLY A 173 0.43 24.93 -10.52
CA GLY A 173 1.79 25.38 -10.84
C GLY A 173 2.70 24.22 -11.24
N LEU A 174 2.16 23.14 -11.77
CA LEU A 174 2.89 21.94 -12.21
C LEU A 174 3.02 21.91 -13.73
N MET A 175 3.99 21.14 -14.22
CA MET A 175 4.17 20.79 -15.62
C MET A 175 3.52 19.42 -15.90
N PRO A 176 3.29 19.03 -17.17
CA PRO A 176 2.69 17.73 -17.50
C PRO A 176 3.49 16.50 -17.03
N ASN A 177 4.76 16.68 -16.67
CA ASN A 177 5.65 15.68 -16.08
C ASN A 177 5.66 15.74 -14.54
N ASP A 178 4.69 16.42 -13.93
CA ASP A 178 4.49 16.57 -12.48
C ASP A 178 5.58 17.34 -11.71
N MET A 179 6.51 17.97 -12.42
CA MET A 179 7.48 18.90 -11.82
C MET A 179 6.87 20.30 -11.66
N PRO A 180 7.20 21.06 -10.62
CA PRO A 180 6.75 22.45 -10.52
C PRO A 180 7.27 23.29 -11.70
N LYS A 181 6.43 24.23 -12.16
CA LYS A 181 6.76 25.14 -13.25
C LYS A 181 8.00 25.96 -12.89
N GLY A 182 8.98 25.96 -13.80
CA GLY A 182 10.25 26.65 -13.60
C GLY A 182 11.35 25.79 -12.98
N ILE A 183 11.05 24.53 -12.62
CA ILE A 183 12.04 23.58 -12.10
C ILE A 183 12.37 22.55 -13.19
N ASN A 184 13.62 22.53 -13.64
CA ASN A 184 14.04 21.71 -14.77
C ASN A 184 14.71 20.40 -14.35
N ASN A 185 15.04 20.25 -13.07
CA ASN A 185 15.66 19.04 -12.53
C ASN A 185 15.34 18.82 -11.04
N ILE A 186 15.54 17.60 -10.56
CA ILE A 186 15.19 17.20 -9.19
C ILE A 186 15.99 17.95 -8.12
N LYS A 187 17.21 18.38 -8.45
CA LYS A 187 18.08 19.11 -7.52
C LYS A 187 17.51 20.50 -7.21
N GLU A 188 17.04 21.21 -8.23
CA GLU A 188 16.34 22.49 -8.07
C GLU A 188 15.05 22.34 -7.24
N TYR A 189 14.36 21.19 -7.35
CA TYR A 189 13.17 20.90 -6.54
C TYR A 189 13.49 20.71 -5.06
N GLU A 190 14.52 19.91 -4.76
CA GLU A 190 15.00 19.68 -3.39
C GLU A 190 15.45 21.01 -2.73
N GLU A 191 16.13 21.87 -3.48
CA GLU A 191 16.55 23.19 -3.02
C GLU A 191 15.36 24.13 -2.77
N GLN A 192 14.27 24.01 -3.52
CA GLN A 192 13.05 24.77 -3.29
C GLN A 192 12.30 24.28 -2.05
N ILE A 193 12.13 22.96 -1.88
CA ILE A 193 11.51 22.38 -0.67
C ILE A 193 12.27 22.83 0.58
N ALA A 194 13.61 22.80 0.54
CA ALA A 194 14.44 23.24 1.64
C ALA A 194 14.25 24.74 1.97
N ARG A 195 14.04 25.58 0.95
CA ARG A 195 13.81 27.03 1.10
C ARG A 195 12.45 27.33 1.68
N GLU A 196 11.40 26.66 1.18
CA GLU A 196 10.03 26.78 1.71
C GLU A 196 9.92 26.25 3.15
N ALA A 197 10.67 25.20 3.49
CA ALA A 197 10.77 24.70 4.86
C ALA A 197 11.43 25.73 5.79
N ALA A 198 12.53 26.37 5.35
CA ALA A 198 13.20 27.41 6.12
C ALA A 198 12.35 28.68 6.30
N GLU A 199 11.64 29.12 5.26
CA GLU A 199 10.73 30.28 5.33
C GLU A 199 9.52 30.03 6.23
N LYS A 200 9.06 28.78 6.36
CA LYS A 200 8.03 28.39 7.33
C LYS A 200 8.54 28.30 8.77
N GLU A 201 9.84 28.15 8.98
CA GLU A 201 10.44 28.19 10.32
C GLU A 201 10.72 29.62 10.79
N GLU A 202 10.80 30.59 9.87
CA GLU A 202 10.97 32.02 10.18
C GLU A 202 9.64 32.80 10.37
N GLN A 203 8.48 32.19 10.08
CA GLN A 203 7.13 32.77 10.27
C GLN A 203 6.43 32.27 11.53
#